data_AF-A0A2S8F232-F1
#
_entry.id   AF-A0A2S8F232-F1
#
_cell.length_a   1.000
_cell.length_b   1.000
_cell.length_c   1.000
_cell.angle_alpha   90.00
_cell.angle_beta   90.00
_cell.angle_gamma   90.00
#
_symmetry.space_group_name_H-M   'P 1'
#
loop_
_entity.id
_entity.type
_entity.pdbx_description
1 polymer ?
#
loop_
_entity_poly.entity_id
_entity_poly.type
_entity_poly.pdbx_seq_one_letter_code
_entity_poly.pdbx_strand_id
1 'polypeptide(L)' 'MPKALTIVGMGVSVLLILVFALDLLAGVPFGGVSMTMDIAFVICAAILGFLSYTTFAEQK' A
#
# COMPACT_ATOMS: atom_id res chain seq x y z
N MET A 1 15.79 -0.08 16.24
CA MET A 1 15.23 -0.93 15.16
C MET A 1 13.78 -0.61 14.75
N PRO A 2 12.88 -0.01 15.56
CA PRO A 2 11.47 0.14 15.13
C PRO A 2 11.26 1.17 14.00
N LYS A 3 12.14 2.17 13.84
CA LYS A 3 12.11 3.15 12.73
C LYS A 3 12.31 2.52 11.34
N ALA A 4 13.11 1.46 11.24
CA ALA A 4 13.35 0.80 9.96
C ALA A 4 12.08 0.08 9.46
N LEU A 5 11.35 -0.55 10.38
CA LEU A 5 10.11 -1.29 10.05
C LEU A 5 9.01 -0.35 9.56
N THR A 6 8.87 0.84 10.15
CA THR A 6 7.88 1.82 9.71
C THR A 6 8.23 2.42 8.35
N ILE A 7 9.51 2.66 8.06
CA ILE A 7 9.97 3.09 6.72
C ILE A 7 9.69 2.02 5.67
N VAL A 8 10.00 0.75 5.96
CA VAL A 8 9.68 -0.37 5.06
C VAL A 8 8.18 -0.49 4.86
N GLY A 9 7.37 -0.39 5.93
CA GLY A 9 5.91 -0.41 5.85
C GLY A 9 5.34 0.69 4.95
N MET A 10 5.84 1.92 5.08
CA MET A 10 5.48 3.02 4.18
C MET A 10 5.91 2.71 2.74
N GLY A 11 7.12 2.22 2.51
CA GLY A 11 7.60 1.85 1.17
C GLY A 11 6.73 0.78 0.49
N VAL A 12 6.40 -0.30 1.23
CA VAL A 12 5.54 -1.37 0.75
C VAL A 12 4.13 -0.86 0.45
N SER A 13 3.56 0.00 1.31
CA SER A 13 2.23 0.58 1.06
C SER A 13 2.16 1.35 -0.25
N VAL A 14 3.17 2.17 -0.55
CA VAL A 14 3.22 2.95 -1.80
C VAL A 14 3.32 2.03 -3.01
N LEU A 15 4.18 1.01 -2.95
CA LEU A 15 4.30 0.03 -4.04
C LEU A 15 2.99 -0.72 -4.28
N LEU A 16 2.30 -1.15 -3.22
CA LEU A 16 1.01 -1.85 -3.35
C LEU A 16 -0.07 -0.94 -3.92
N ILE A 17 -0.18 0.31 -3.45
CA ILE A 17 -1.13 1.28 -4.02
C ILE A 17 -0.85 1.45 -5.51
N LEU A 18 0.41 1.64 -5.91
CA LEU A 18 0.76 1.84 -7.32
C LEU A 18 0.37 0.64 -8.17
N VAL A 19 0.71 -0.58 -7.74
CA VAL A 19 0.43 -1.80 -8.52
C VAL A 19 -1.06 -2.06 -8.64
N PHE A 20 -1.81 -2.02 -7.53
CA PHE A 20 -3.24 -2.34 -7.55
C PHE A 20 -4.11 -1.19 -8.07
N ALA A 21 -3.71 0.07 -7.90
CA ALA A 21 -4.38 1.18 -8.58
C ALA A 21 -4.12 1.14 -10.09
N LEU A 22 -2.92 0.74 -10.53
CA LEU A 22 -2.63 0.54 -11.95
C LEU A 22 -3.45 -0.63 -12.53
N ASP A 23 -3.61 -1.72 -11.80
CA ASP A 23 -4.45 -2.83 -12.26
C ASP A 23 -5.92 -2.41 -12.33
N LEU A 24 -6.41 -1.65 -11.35
CA LEU A 24 -7.78 -1.13 -11.34
C LEU A 24 -8.06 -0.16 -12.50
N LEU A 25 -7.09 0.67 -12.90
CA LEU A 25 -7.27 1.70 -13.92
C LEU A 25 -6.92 1.25 -15.33
N ALA A 26 -5.91 0.38 -15.48
CA ALA A 26 -5.34 0.00 -16.76
C ALA A 26 -5.29 -1.53 -16.99
N GLY A 27 -5.65 -2.35 -15.99
CA GLY A 27 -5.58 -3.81 -16.08
C GLY A 27 -4.15 -4.35 -16.16
N VAL A 28 -3.15 -3.59 -15.70
CA VAL A 28 -1.74 -4.00 -15.68
C VAL A 28 -1.26 -3.92 -14.24
N PRO A 29 -0.57 -4.93 -13.68
CA PRO A 29 0.04 -6.10 -14.35
C PRO A 29 -0.80 -7.39 -14.35
N PHE A 30 -1.96 -7.43 -13.70
CA PHE A 30 -2.70 -8.66 -13.45
C PHE A 30 -3.84 -8.90 -14.43
N GLY A 31 -4.13 -7.97 -15.33
CA GLY A 31 -5.16 -8.12 -16.36
C GLY A 31 -6.55 -7.68 -15.91
N GLY A 32 -6.68 -7.00 -14.76
CA GLY A 32 -7.99 -6.61 -14.21
C GLY A 32 -8.85 -7.83 -13.84
N VAL A 33 -8.22 -8.93 -13.41
CA VAL A 33 -8.88 -10.22 -13.15
C VAL A 33 -9.93 -10.12 -12.05
N SER A 34 -9.73 -9.26 -11.05
CA SER A 34 -10.68 -9.07 -9.96
C SER A 34 -10.67 -7.64 -9.43
N MET A 35 -11.63 -6.84 -9.89
CA MET A 35 -11.83 -5.47 -9.41
C MET A 35 -12.00 -5.39 -7.88
N THR A 36 -12.65 -6.40 -7.28
CA THR A 36 -12.81 -6.49 -5.81
C THR A 36 -11.47 -6.67 -5.11
N MET A 37 -10.57 -7.47 -5.68
CA MET A 37 -9.21 -7.65 -5.14
C MET A 37 -8.45 -6.34 -5.19
N ASP A 38 -8.47 -5.64 -6.34
CA ASP A 38 -7.72 -4.40 -6.51
C ASP A 38 -8.16 -3.33 -5.51
N ILE A 39 -9.47 -3.14 -5.37
CA ILE A 39 -10.04 -2.18 -4.41
C ILE A 39 -9.67 -2.56 -2.97
N ALA A 40 -9.80 -3.84 -2.60
CA ALA A 40 -9.46 -4.30 -1.25
C ALA A 40 -7.98 -4.09 -0.93
N PHE A 41 -7.08 -4.39 -1.86
CA PHE A 41 -5.64 -4.21 -1.67
C PHE A 41 -5.24 -2.73 -1.63
N VAL A 42 -5.87 -1.87 -2.43
CA VAL A 42 -5.66 -0.40 -2.34
C VAL A 42 -6.07 0.11 -0.96
N ILE A 43 -7.21 -0.32 -0.42
CA ILE A 43 -7.67 0.09 0.92
C ILE A 43 -6.71 -0.43 2.00
N CYS A 44 -6.34 -1.71 1.97
CA CYS A 44 -5.39 -2.29 2.92
C CYS A 44 -4.03 -1.58 2.88
N ALA A 45 -3.54 -1.26 1.69
CA ALA A 45 -2.28 -0.55 1.53
C ALA A 45 -2.36 0.89 2.06
N ALA A 46 -3.47 1.59 1.84
CA ALA A 46 -3.69 2.92 2.42
C ALA A 46 -3.68 2.89 3.96
N ILE A 47 -4.34 1.89 4.57
CA ILE A 47 -4.33 1.68 6.03
C ILE A 47 -2.90 1.38 6.51
N LEU A 48 -2.17 0.48 5.84
CA LEU A 48 -0.79 0.15 6.18
C LEU A 48 0.11 1.39 6.16
N GLY A 49 0.00 2.20 5.11
CA GLY A 49 0.77 3.45 4.96
C GLY A 49 0.43 4.45 6.05
N PHE A 50 -0.86 4.63 6.36
CA PHE A 50 -1.32 5.51 7.42
C PHE A 50 -0.77 5.08 8.79
N LEU A 51 -0.92 3.80 9.17
CA LEU A 51 -0.42 3.28 10.43
C LEU A 51 1.11 3.34 10.51
N SER A 52 1.81 3.03 9.42
CA SER A 52 3.27 3.11 9.38
C SER A 52 3.76 4.55 9.55
N TYR A 53 3.06 5.52 8.95
CA TYR A 53 3.35 6.94 9.08
C TYR A 53 3.08 7.46 10.49
N THR A 54 1.92 7.15 11.09
CA THR A 54 1.58 7.60 12.45
C THR A 54 2.58 7.06 13.46
N THR A 55 2.90 5.76 13.39
CA THR A 55 3.92 5.16 14.26
C THR A 55 5.33 5.72 13.99
N PHE A 56 5.68 6.06 12.76
CA PHE A 56 6.96 6.73 12.47
C PHE A 56 7.02 8.15 13.06
N ALA A 57 5.92 8.90 12.96
CA ALA A 57 5.81 10.25 13.48
C ALA A 57 5.92 10.30 15.01
N GLU A 58 5.37 9.31 15.71
CA GLU A 58 5.52 9.16 17.17
C GLU A 58 6.96 8.83 17.61
N GLN A 59 7.74 8.18 16.74
CA GLN A 59 9.14 7.81 17.03
C GLN A 59 10.14 8.92 16.68
N LYS A 60 9.71 9.96 15.96
CA LYS A 60 10.57 11.05 15.51
C LYS A 60 10.91 11.99 16.66
#